data_AF-A0A646KQN2-F1
#
_entry.id   AF-A0A646KQN2-F1
#
_cell.length_a   1.000
_cell.length_b   1.000
_cell.length_c   1.000
_cell.angle_alpha   90.00
_cell.angle_beta   90.00
_cell.angle_gamma   90.00
#
_symmetry.space_group_name_H-M   'P 1'
#
loop_
_entity.id
_entity.type
_entity.pdbx_description
1 polymer ?
#
loop_
_entity_poly.entity_id
_entity_poly.type
_entity_poly.pdbx_seq_one_letter_code
_entity_poly.pdbx_strand_id
1 'polypeptide(L)'
;MAADTDGTALGYEQARDELIEVVRRLEAGGTTLEESLALWERGEELAGVCRHWLEGARARLDAALAGPGTAGAGPGTAGAEPDKD
;
A
#
# COMPACT_ATOMS: atom_id res chain seq x y z
N MET A 1 6.88 -13.45 13.21
CA MET A 1 7.74 -13.30 12.02
C MET A 1 6.82 -13.13 10.83
N ALA A 2 6.65 -11.90 10.35
CA ALA A 2 5.88 -11.66 9.12
C ALA A 2 6.75 -12.13 7.95
N ALA A 3 6.11 -12.81 7.01
CA ALA A 3 6.73 -13.76 6.13
C ALA A 3 7.70 -13.11 5.12
N ASP A 4 8.96 -13.53 5.24
CA ASP A 4 9.99 -13.52 4.20
C ASP A 4 9.64 -14.65 3.22
N THR A 5 8.89 -14.37 2.16
CA THR A 5 8.40 -15.44 1.26
C THR A 5 8.64 -15.19 -0.22
N ASP A 6 9.64 -14.41 -0.60
CA ASP A 6 10.18 -14.49 -1.96
C ASP A 6 11.65 -14.11 -1.92
N GLY A 7 12.53 -15.11 -2.04
CA GLY A 7 14.00 -14.99 -1.91
C GLY A 7 14.71 -14.15 -2.98
N THR A 8 14.01 -13.18 -3.57
CA THR A 8 14.50 -12.25 -4.59
C THR A 8 14.03 -10.80 -4.37
N ALA A 9 13.03 -10.54 -3.51
CA ALA A 9 12.50 -9.20 -3.26
C ALA A 9 12.79 -8.73 -1.82
N LEU A 10 13.15 -7.45 -1.65
CA LEU A 10 13.37 -6.86 -0.32
C LEU A 10 12.09 -6.94 0.53
N GLY A 11 12.24 -7.36 1.78
CA GLY A 11 11.17 -7.28 2.78
C GLY A 11 10.83 -5.82 3.14
N TYR A 12 9.60 -5.57 3.59
CA TYR A 12 9.10 -4.21 3.89
C TYR A 12 10.00 -3.42 4.84
N GLU A 13 10.35 -4.00 6.00
CA GLU A 13 11.15 -3.31 7.02
C GLU A 13 12.53 -2.95 6.49
N GLN A 14 13.15 -3.85 5.73
CA GLN A 14 14.45 -3.62 5.14
C GLN A 14 14.41 -2.54 4.04
N ALA A 15 13.37 -2.56 3.19
CA ALA A 15 13.16 -1.52 2.18
C ALA A 15 12.89 -0.15 2.83
N ARG A 16 12.14 -0.11 3.93
CA ARG A 16 11.87 1.12 4.69
C ARG A 16 13.14 1.66 5.33
N ASP A 17 13.93 0.82 5.97
CA ASP A 17 15.16 1.24 6.65
C ASP A 17 16.18 1.77 5.63
N GLU A 18 16.32 1.13 4.46
CA GLU A 18 17.16 1.64 3.38
C GLU A 18 16.63 2.98 2.82
N LEU A 19 15.31 3.13 2.68
CA LEU A 19 14.69 4.38 2.21
C LEU A 19 14.98 5.54 3.17
N ILE A 20 14.93 5.30 4.49
CA ILE A 20 15.28 6.30 5.51
C ILE A 20 16.73 6.75 5.33
N GLU A 21 17.66 5.82 5.07
CA GLU A 21 19.06 6.16 4.84
C GLU A 21 19.27 6.96 3.55
N VAL A 22 18.55 6.64 2.48
CA VAL A 22 18.56 7.42 1.23
C VAL A 22 18.09 8.85 1.48
N VAL A 23 16.94 9.03 2.15
CA VAL A 23 16.40 10.35 2.49
C VAL A 23 17.38 11.13 3.35
N ARG A 24 17.95 10.50 4.39
CA ARG A 24 18.95 11.13 5.25
C ARG A 24 20.16 11.65 4.48
N ARG A 25 20.64 10.89 3.48
CA ARG A 25 21.76 11.31 2.62
C ARG A 25 21.39 12.48 1.70
N LEU A 26 20.20 12.44 1.11
CA LEU A 26 19.70 13.54 0.27
C LEU A 26 19.55 14.84 1.08
N GLU A 27 19.02 14.76 2.30
CA GLU A 27 18.82 15.90 3.20
C GLU A 27 20.14 16.47 3.74
N ALA A 28 21.15 15.62 3.97
CA ALA A 28 22.48 16.07 4.39
C ALA A 28 23.17 16.92 3.31
N GLY A 29 22.83 16.70 2.03
CA GLY A 29 23.49 17.33 0.90
C GLY A 29 24.97 16.98 0.79
N GLY A 30 25.76 17.82 0.10
CA GLY A 30 27.20 17.60 -0.08
C GLY A 30 27.57 16.51 -1.08
N THR A 31 26.59 15.93 -1.77
CA THR A 31 26.75 14.99 -2.87
C THR A 31 26.83 15.71 -4.21
N THR A 32 27.42 15.06 -5.22
CA THR A 32 27.35 15.54 -6.61
C THR A 32 25.92 15.43 -7.15
N LEU A 33 25.66 16.07 -8.30
CA LEU A 33 24.37 15.95 -8.98
C LEU A 33 24.08 14.49 -9.35
N GLU A 34 25.04 13.80 -9.97
CA GLU A 34 24.90 12.40 -10.34
C GLU A 34 24.61 11.50 -9.14
N GLU A 35 25.29 11.71 -8.01
CA GLU A 35 25.03 10.97 -6.77
C GLU A 35 23.63 11.26 -6.22
N SER A 36 23.18 12.51 -6.31
CA SER A 36 21.85 12.92 -5.83
C SER A 36 20.74 12.31 -6.68
N LEU A 37 20.94 12.21 -8.00
CA LEU A 37 20.02 11.53 -8.91
C LEU A 37 19.97 10.03 -8.62
N ALA A 38 21.13 9.37 -8.44
CA ALA A 38 21.19 7.95 -8.11
C ALA A 38 20.48 7.64 -6.77
N LEU A 39 20.66 8.50 -5.76
CA LEU A 39 19.94 8.39 -4.48
C LEU A 39 18.43 8.56 -4.67
N TRP A 40 18.00 9.53 -5.46
CA TRP A 40 16.58 9.73 -5.75
C TRP A 40 15.96 8.52 -6.46
N GLU A 41 16.59 8.01 -7.51
CA GLU A 41 16.13 6.82 -8.24
C GLU A 41 16.00 5.62 -7.32
N ARG A 42 17.01 5.40 -6.45
CA ARG A 42 16.95 4.34 -5.45
C ARG A 42 15.81 4.54 -4.45
N GLY A 43 15.56 5.79 -4.03
CA GLY A 43 14.44 6.14 -3.17
C GLY A 43 13.09 5.81 -3.80
N GLU A 44 12.92 6.09 -5.09
CA GLU A 44 11.70 5.77 -5.84
C GLU A 44 11.46 4.25 -5.95
N GLU A 45 12.51 3.47 -6.20
CA GLU A 45 12.44 2.01 -6.20
C GLU A 45 11.98 1.46 -4.84
N LEU A 46 12.63 1.91 -3.76
CA LEU A 46 12.32 1.48 -2.39
C LEU A 46 10.91 1.88 -1.97
N ALA A 47 10.47 3.09 -2.33
CA ALA A 47 9.11 3.53 -2.11
C ALA A 47 8.10 2.66 -2.87
N GLY A 48 8.43 2.23 -4.10
CA GLY A 48 7.65 1.26 -4.87
C GLY A 48 7.48 -0.07 -4.14
N VAL A 49 8.58 -0.63 -3.61
CA VAL A 49 8.56 -1.88 -2.81
C VAL A 49 7.69 -1.71 -1.57
N CYS A 50 7.86 -0.61 -0.83
CA CYS A 50 7.06 -0.33 0.37
C CYS A 50 5.56 -0.27 0.05
N ARG A 51 5.18 0.42 -1.04
CA ARG A 51 3.78 0.52 -1.49
C ARG A 51 3.21 -0.86 -1.84
N HIS A 52 3.97 -1.70 -2.54
CA HIS A 52 3.53 -3.05 -2.90
C HIS A 52 3.16 -3.88 -1.66
N TRP A 53 4.03 -3.87 -0.64
CA TRP A 53 3.76 -4.57 0.62
C TRP A 53 2.54 -4.03 1.37
N LEU A 54 2.38 -2.70 1.45
CA LEU A 54 1.26 -2.07 2.14
C LEU A 54 -0.07 -2.33 1.44
N GLU A 55 -0.09 -2.30 0.10
CA GLU A 55 -1.27 -2.63 -0.69
C GLU A 55 -1.67 -4.10 -0.49
N GLY A 56 -0.71 -5.02 -0.54
CA GLY A 56 -0.97 -6.44 -0.26
C GLY A 56 -1.47 -6.69 1.17
N ALA A 57 -1.02 -5.92 2.15
CA ALA A 57 -1.56 -5.96 3.51
C ALA A 57 -2.99 -5.42 3.57
N ARG A 58 -3.28 -4.32 2.88
CA ARG A 58 -4.62 -3.73 2.79
C ARG A 58 -5.62 -4.71 2.17
N ALA A 59 -5.29 -5.30 1.02
CA ALA A 59 -6.16 -6.25 0.33
C ALA A 59 -6.52 -7.46 1.20
N ARG A 60 -5.56 -7.96 2.00
CA ARG A 60 -5.81 -9.07 2.95
C ARG A 60 -6.76 -8.67 4.07
N LEU A 61 -6.64 -7.45 4.60
CA LEU A 61 -7.57 -6.92 5.60
C LEU A 61 -8.98 -6.77 5.02
N ASP A 62 -9.09 -6.19 3.83
CA ASP A 62 -10.39 -5.98 3.17
C ASP A 62 -11.09 -7.31 2.89
N ALA A 63 -10.35 -8.34 2.43
CA ALA A 63 -10.88 -9.68 2.22
C ALA A 63 -11.34 -10.35 3.53
N ALA A 64 -10.62 -10.16 4.63
CA ALA A 64 -11.01 -10.69 5.94
C ALA A 64 -12.26 -10.01 6.50
N LEU A 65 -12.43 -8.70 6.25
CA LEU A 65 -13.59 -7.92 6.69
C LEU A 65 -14.84 -8.21 5.84
N ALA A 66 -14.68 -8.56 4.56
CA ALA A 66 -15.77 -8.87 3.64
C ALA A 66 -16.40 -10.27 3.80
N GLY A 67 -16.29 -10.90 4.99
CA GLY A 67 -16.79 -12.25 5.27
C GLY A 67 -18.23 -12.53 4.78
N PRO A 68 -18.65 -13.80 4.64
CA PRO A 68 -19.78 -14.25 3.82
C PRO A 68 -21.16 -13.78 4.33
N GLY A 69 -21.47 -12.49 4.20
CA GLY A 69 -22.65 -11.87 4.80
C GLY A 69 -23.07 -10.51 4.22
N THR A 70 -22.52 -10.07 3.09
CA THR A 70 -22.96 -8.82 2.43
C THR A 70 -23.69 -9.02 1.10
N ALA A 71 -23.96 -10.27 0.69
CA ALA A 71 -24.91 -10.57 -0.37
C ALA A 71 -26.35 -10.51 0.20
N GLY A 72 -26.84 -9.31 0.49
CA GLY A 72 -28.15 -9.15 1.14
C GLY A 72 -28.62 -7.71 1.32
N ALA A 73 -28.31 -6.81 0.40
CA ALA A 73 -29.01 -5.53 0.29
C ALA A 73 -29.47 -5.37 -1.17
N GLY A 74 -30.57 -6.06 -1.51
CA GLY A 74 -31.31 -5.75 -2.72
C GLY A 74 -31.86 -4.33 -2.66
N PRO A 75 -32.06 -3.64 -3.79
CA PRO A 75 -32.62 -2.30 -3.81
C PRO A 75 -34.05 -2.38 -3.25
N GLY A 76 -34.31 -1.68 -2.14
CA GLY A 76 -35.65 -1.46 -1.63
C GLY A 76 -36.45 -0.64 -2.63
N THR A 77 -37.10 -1.32 -3.59
CA THR A 77 -38.07 -0.71 -4.50
C THR A 77 -39.43 -0.57 -3.81
N ALA A 78 -39.96 0.65 -3.91
CA ALA A 78 -41.38 0.99 -3.91
C ALA A 78 -42.19 0.72 -2.63
N GLY A 79 -42.27 1.75 -1.78
CA GLY A 79 -43.54 2.02 -1.09
C GLY A 79 -44.53 2.57 -2.11
N ALA A 80 -45.43 1.72 -2.61
CA ALA A 80 -46.62 2.16 -3.32
C ALA A 80 -47.61 2.74 -2.30
N GLU A 81 -48.00 4.00 -2.46
CA GLU A 81 -49.17 4.57 -1.79
C GLU A 81 -50.43 3.86 -2.29
N PRO A 82 -51.26 3.28 -1.42
CA PRO A 82 -52.58 2.81 -1.82
C PRO A 82 -53.54 4.00 -1.89
N ASP A 83 -54.10 4.15 -3.09
CA ASP A 83 -55.32 4.89 -3.43
C ASP A 83 -56.39 4.73 -2.34
N LYS A 84 -56.93 5.85 -1.86
CA LYS A 84 -58.11 5.88 -1.01
C LYS A 84 -59.04 6.98 -1.49
N ASP A 85 -60.03 6.55 -2.28
CA ASP A 85 -61.38 7.09 -2.51
C ASP A 85 -61.60 8.61 -2.47
#